data_AF-A0A953JSW6-F1
#
_entry.id   AF-A0A953JSW6-F1
#
_cell.length_a   1.000
_cell.length_b   1.000
_cell.length_c   1.000
_cell.angle_alpha   90.00
_cell.angle_beta   90.00
_cell.angle_gamma   90.00
#
_symmetry.space_group_name_H-M   'P 1'
#
loop_
_entity.id
_entity.type
_entity.pdbx_description
1 polymer ?
#
loop_
_entity_poly.entity_id
_entity_poly.type
_entity_poly.pdbx_seq_one_letter_code
_entity_poly.pdbx_strand_id
1 'polypeptide(L)'
;MQPANLFGLLATTCVFGCLATWGVIFSRRSAGKPVVPYGSRFPVPWTGPDLIAVALLLFCAYSLAPIVALLEKNSITQPQVTTSATDQSKIDPPPLRISPLVGLTQAMASLGACIVVALGFRHFAGASWRDLGILPARPLNDITLGVAGMLASIPVYAIHGLVTRYLAPSEHPLLKSLEERPDSDMLAIALLLAVFVAPVVEEFFFRVILQGWLESKEDEWYADHSFLAAVPRGVLPVSASAALFALLHSSQGPDPIALFPLALGLGYLYRQTHRLWPGMVMHMCFNGASLLTLWIILQSGELPS
;
A
#
# COMPACT_ATOMS: atom_id res chain seq x y z
N MET A 1 -11.86 -9.10 30.21
CA MET A 1 -12.72 -8.01 29.68
C MET A 1 -13.57 -8.61 28.58
N GLN A 2 -14.85 -8.23 28.45
CA GLN A 2 -15.63 -8.63 27.27
C GLN A 2 -14.99 -8.03 26.00
N PRO A 3 -15.02 -8.73 24.85
CA PRO A 3 -14.37 -8.28 23.60
C PRO A 3 -14.74 -6.85 23.19
N ALA A 4 -16.01 -6.46 23.40
CA ALA A 4 -16.51 -5.12 23.13
C ALA A 4 -15.78 -4.02 23.93
N ASN A 5 -15.41 -4.29 25.19
CA ASN A 5 -14.71 -3.32 26.04
C ASN A 5 -13.26 -3.13 25.58
N LEU A 6 -12.62 -4.18 25.08
CA LEU A 6 -11.26 -4.09 24.54
C LEU A 6 -11.24 -3.29 23.23
N PHE A 7 -12.18 -3.56 22.32
CA PHE A 7 -12.29 -2.82 21.06
C PHE A 7 -12.57 -1.33 21.31
N GLY A 8 -13.53 -1.00 22.18
CA GLY A 8 -13.83 0.38 22.56
C GLY A 8 -12.62 1.10 23.17
N LEU A 9 -11.84 0.42 24.02
CA LEU A 9 -10.62 0.97 24.60
C LEU A 9 -9.55 1.24 23.53
N LEU A 10 -9.34 0.31 22.60
CA LEU A 10 -8.38 0.46 21.50
C LEU A 10 -8.77 1.62 20.58
N ALA A 11 -10.03 1.68 20.15
CA ALA A 11 -10.55 2.77 19.32
C ALA A 11 -10.37 4.13 20.00
N THR A 12 -10.72 4.22 21.28
CA THR A 12 -10.55 5.44 22.08
C THR A 12 -9.07 5.85 22.16
N THR A 13 -8.18 4.88 22.42
CA THR A 13 -6.73 5.13 22.49
C THR A 13 -6.20 5.65 21.15
N CYS A 14 -6.63 5.05 20.03
CA CYS A 14 -6.27 5.50 18.69
C CYS A 14 -6.75 6.93 18.41
N VAL A 15 -7.98 7.30 18.81
CA VAL A 15 -8.51 8.66 18.64
C VAL A 15 -7.70 9.68 19.44
N PHE A 16 -7.41 9.41 20.72
CA PHE A 16 -6.55 10.30 21.52
C PHE A 16 -5.13 10.38 20.96
N GLY A 17 -4.58 9.26 20.48
CA GLY A 17 -3.29 9.21 19.79
C GLY A 17 -3.27 10.04 18.52
N CYS A 18 -4.33 9.99 17.71
CA CYS A 18 -4.53 10.83 16.52
C CYS A 18 -4.52 12.31 16.89
N LEU A 19 -5.35 12.72 17.85
CA LEU A 19 -5.46 14.12 18.29
C LEU A 19 -4.13 14.64 18.85
N ALA A 20 -3.43 13.84 19.66
CA ALA A 20 -2.12 14.19 20.18
C ALA A 20 -1.09 14.33 19.05
N THR A 21 -1.08 13.40 18.10
CA THR A 21 -0.17 13.43 16.94
C THR A 21 -0.42 14.68 16.09
N TRP A 22 -1.67 14.99 15.76
CA TRP A 22 -2.02 16.21 15.04
C TRP A 22 -1.68 17.47 15.85
N GLY A 23 -1.89 17.49 17.16
CA GLY A 23 -1.45 18.57 18.04
C GLY A 23 0.05 18.85 17.93
N VAL A 24 0.87 17.80 17.90
CA VAL A 24 2.32 17.90 17.66
C VAL A 24 2.61 18.41 16.25
N ILE A 25 1.95 17.88 15.21
CA ILE A 25 2.12 18.32 13.82
C ILE A 25 1.84 19.83 13.69
N PHE A 26 0.71 20.29 14.24
CA PHE A 26 0.30 21.69 14.20
C PHE A 26 1.26 22.59 14.99
N SER A 27 1.65 22.18 16.20
CA SER A 27 2.62 22.92 17.02
C SER A 27 3.96 23.08 16.33
N ARG A 28 4.45 22.04 15.65
CA ARG A 28 5.70 22.12 14.88
C ARG A 28 5.57 23.04 13.67
N ARG A 29 4.48 22.90 12.90
CA ARG A 29 4.23 23.76 11.73
C ARG A 29 4.06 25.23 12.11
N SER A 30 3.32 25.56 13.17
CA SER A 30 3.15 26.94 13.62
C SER A 30 4.46 27.57 14.11
N ALA A 31 5.39 26.74 14.61
CA ALA A 31 6.75 27.16 14.95
C ALA A 31 7.71 27.22 13.75
N GLY A 32 7.24 27.04 12.51
CA GLY A 32 8.07 27.03 11.29
C GLY A 32 9.03 25.83 11.20
N LYS A 33 8.84 24.79 12.03
CA LYS A 33 9.68 23.60 12.06
C LYS A 33 9.13 22.53 11.12
N PRO A 34 9.99 21.73 10.46
CA PRO A 34 9.52 20.57 9.72
C PRO A 34 8.89 19.56 10.68
N VAL A 35 7.81 18.90 10.26
CA VAL A 35 7.08 17.91 11.07
C VAL A 35 8.01 16.76 11.43
N VAL A 36 8.64 16.16 10.42
CA VAL A 36 9.75 15.21 10.57
C VAL A 36 11.03 15.88 10.10
N PRO A 37 12.15 15.79 10.84
CA PRO A 37 13.42 16.36 10.42
C PRO A 37 13.87 15.84 9.05
N TYR A 38 14.34 16.75 8.19
CA TYR A 38 14.83 16.42 6.86
C TYR A 38 16.22 15.78 6.93
N GLY A 39 16.35 14.56 6.39
CA GLY A 39 17.61 13.86 6.17
C GLY A 39 18.20 14.19 4.79
N SER A 40 19.53 14.19 4.67
CA SER A 40 20.18 14.42 3.38
C SER A 40 19.88 13.29 2.39
N ARG A 41 19.60 13.66 1.13
CA ARG A 41 19.38 12.74 0.01
C ARG A 41 20.33 13.08 -1.14
N PHE A 42 20.61 12.09 -1.98
CA PHE A 42 21.33 12.27 -3.24
C PHE A 42 20.40 11.88 -4.40
N PRO A 43 20.58 12.48 -5.59
CA PRO A 43 19.88 12.05 -6.79
C PRO A 43 20.13 10.57 -7.06
N VAL A 44 19.07 9.83 -7.39
CA VAL A 44 19.16 8.41 -7.73
C VAL A 44 19.81 8.23 -9.11
N PRO A 45 20.53 7.11 -9.35
CA PRO A 45 21.27 6.93 -10.59
C PRO A 45 20.44 6.41 -11.78
N TRP A 46 19.19 6.00 -11.55
CA TRP A 46 18.33 5.44 -12.61
C TRP A 46 17.51 6.50 -13.34
N THR A 47 16.99 6.10 -14.50
CA THR A 47 16.34 6.97 -15.49
C THR A 47 14.89 6.55 -15.75
N GLY A 48 14.15 7.36 -16.52
CA GLY A 48 12.75 7.09 -16.86
C GLY A 48 12.54 5.74 -17.58
N PRO A 49 13.37 5.34 -18.56
CA PRO A 49 13.29 4.01 -19.15
C PRO A 49 13.43 2.87 -18.14
N ASP A 50 14.28 3.03 -17.12
CA ASP A 50 14.43 2.01 -16.07
C ASP A 50 13.14 1.84 -15.25
N LEU A 51 12.41 2.93 -15.00
CA LEU A 51 11.10 2.87 -14.32
C LEU A 51 10.10 2.03 -15.11
N ILE A 52 10.08 2.16 -16.44
CA ILE A 52 9.20 1.37 -17.31
C ILE A 52 9.58 -0.11 -17.23
N ALA A 53 10.88 -0.43 -17.32
CA ALA A 53 11.36 -1.80 -17.19
C ALA A 53 10.99 -2.43 -15.84
N VAL A 54 11.16 -1.68 -14.75
CA VAL A 54 10.75 -2.11 -13.40
C VAL A 54 9.23 -2.32 -13.31
N ALA A 55 8.43 -1.39 -13.83
CA ALA A 55 6.97 -1.50 -13.82
C ALA A 55 6.50 -2.74 -14.61
N LEU A 56 7.10 -3.02 -15.76
CA LEU A 56 6.81 -4.22 -16.55
C LEU A 56 7.20 -5.50 -15.81
N LEU A 57 8.38 -5.53 -15.17
CA LEU A 57 8.80 -6.69 -14.40
C LEU A 57 7.86 -6.97 -13.22
N LEU A 58 7.47 -5.94 -12.48
CA LEU A 58 6.50 -6.06 -11.38
C LEU A 58 5.11 -6.47 -11.88
N PHE A 59 4.66 -5.94 -13.02
CA PHE A 59 3.43 -6.35 -13.66
C PHE A 59 3.45 -7.83 -14.07
N CYS A 60 4.55 -8.30 -14.66
CA CYS A 60 4.75 -9.71 -14.98
C CYS A 60 4.72 -10.59 -13.73
N ALA A 61 5.38 -10.17 -12.64
CA ALA A 61 5.36 -10.89 -11.37
C ALA A 61 3.94 -10.97 -10.79
N TYR A 62 3.17 -9.88 -10.84
CA TYR A 62 1.78 -9.84 -10.38
C TYR A 62 0.86 -10.73 -11.24
N SER A 63 1.15 -10.83 -12.54
CA SER A 63 0.38 -11.63 -13.50
C SER A 63 0.55 -13.15 -13.33
N LEU A 64 1.54 -13.61 -12.54
CA LEU A 64 1.71 -15.05 -12.26
C LEU A 64 0.57 -15.63 -11.42
N ALA A 65 -0.01 -14.86 -10.49
CA ALA A 65 -1.04 -15.37 -9.59
C ALA A 65 -2.34 -15.75 -10.34
N PRO A 66 -2.89 -14.90 -11.23
CA PRO A 66 -4.03 -15.28 -12.08
C PRO A 66 -3.75 -16.48 -12.98
N ILE A 67 -2.52 -16.63 -13.48
CA ILE A 67 -2.12 -17.79 -14.30
C ILE A 67 -2.19 -19.07 -13.46
N VAL A 68 -1.62 -19.07 -12.25
CA VAL A 68 -1.68 -20.22 -11.33
C VAL A 68 -3.12 -20.55 -10.96
N ALA A 69 -3.95 -19.55 -10.67
CA ALA A 69 -5.37 -19.74 -10.38
C ALA A 69 -6.13 -20.40 -11.54
N LEU A 70 -5.81 -20.03 -12.78
CA LEU A 70 -6.40 -20.64 -13.98
C LEU A 70 -5.95 -22.11 -14.14
N LEU A 71 -4.68 -22.41 -13.89
CA LEU A 71 -4.14 -23.77 -13.95
C LEU A 71 -4.74 -24.68 -12.86
N GLU A 72 -4.94 -24.15 -11.65
CA GLU A 72 -5.59 -24.84 -10.53
C GLU A 72 -7.04 -25.19 -10.88
N LYS A 73 -7.80 -24.22 -11.42
CA LYS A 73 -9.17 -24.45 -11.90
C LYS A 73 -9.23 -25.58 -12.94
N ASN A 74 -8.32 -25.58 -13.90
CA ASN A 74 -8.29 -26.59 -14.96
C ASN A 74 -7.87 -27.98 -14.45
N SER A 75 -7.07 -28.05 -13.39
CA SER A 75 -6.64 -29.32 -12.77
C SER A 75 -7.75 -29.96 -11.92
N ILE A 76 -8.60 -29.16 -11.28
CA ILE A 76 -9.77 -29.63 -10.53
C ILE A 76 -10.91 -30.05 -11.47
N THR A 77 -11.01 -29.43 -12.66
CA THR A 77 -12.02 -29.75 -13.68
C THR A 77 -11.57 -30.88 -14.62
N GLN A 78 -11.04 -31.97 -14.06
CA GLN A 78 -11.04 -33.26 -14.77
C GLN A 78 -12.51 -33.65 -15.05
N PRO A 79 -12.87 -34.16 -16.26
CA PRO A 79 -14.25 -34.33 -16.66
C PRO A 79 -14.93 -35.44 -15.84
N GLN A 80 -15.61 -35.07 -14.77
CA GLN A 80 -16.76 -35.84 -14.31
C GLN A 80 -17.84 -35.67 -15.39
N VAL A 81 -17.99 -36.69 -16.23
CA VAL A 81 -19.11 -36.83 -17.14
C VAL A 81 -20.37 -36.97 -16.27
N THR A 82 -21.01 -35.85 -15.97
CA THR A 82 -22.40 -35.83 -15.50
C THR A 82 -23.19 -34.93 -16.43
N THR A 83 -23.88 -35.60 -17.33
CA THR A 83 -24.97 -35.10 -18.16
C THR A 83 -26.01 -34.36 -17.33
N SER A 84 -26.22 -33.08 -17.61
CA SER A 84 -27.56 -32.47 -17.68
C SER A 84 -27.43 -31.08 -18.30
N ALA A 85 -27.75 -31.02 -19.58
CA ALA A 85 -27.95 -29.77 -20.29
C ALA A 85 -29.32 -29.22 -19.92
N THR A 86 -29.37 -28.18 -19.09
CA THR A 86 -30.40 -27.12 -19.06
C THR A 86 -30.15 -26.19 -17.87
N ASP A 87 -29.24 -25.24 -18.01
CA ASP A 87 -29.42 -23.88 -17.50
C ASP A 87 -28.31 -22.97 -18.08
N GLN A 88 -28.62 -22.17 -19.09
CA GLN A 88 -27.74 -21.09 -19.57
C GLN A 88 -28.11 -19.78 -18.88
N SER A 89 -28.30 -19.82 -17.55
CA SER A 89 -28.13 -18.61 -16.77
C SER A 89 -26.69 -18.13 -16.97
N LYS A 90 -26.53 -16.82 -17.14
CA LYS A 90 -25.24 -16.15 -17.31
C LYS A 90 -24.37 -16.54 -16.10
N ILE A 91 -23.57 -17.59 -16.23
CA ILE A 91 -22.62 -17.98 -15.20
C ILE A 91 -21.56 -16.90 -15.26
N ASP A 92 -21.75 -15.83 -14.50
CA ASP A 92 -20.66 -14.92 -14.19
C ASP A 92 -19.51 -15.83 -13.72
N PRO A 93 -18.32 -15.74 -14.36
CA PRO A 93 -17.21 -16.58 -13.95
C PRO A 93 -17.03 -16.36 -12.44
N PRO A 94 -16.97 -17.43 -11.63
CA PRO A 94 -16.79 -17.27 -10.21
C PRO A 94 -15.57 -16.35 -10.00
N PRO A 95 -15.65 -15.38 -9.08
CA PRO A 95 -14.57 -14.45 -8.84
C PRO A 95 -13.26 -15.23 -8.63
N LEU A 96 -12.15 -14.66 -9.09
CA LEU A 96 -10.83 -15.27 -9.00
C LEU A 96 -10.55 -15.60 -7.52
N ARG A 97 -10.70 -16.86 -7.15
CA ARG A 97 -10.48 -17.30 -5.76
C ARG A 97 -8.99 -17.25 -5.47
N ILE A 98 -8.60 -16.45 -4.47
CA ILE A 98 -7.24 -16.46 -3.95
C ILE A 98 -7.08 -17.72 -3.09
N SER A 99 -6.58 -18.80 -3.69
CA SER A 99 -6.16 -19.98 -2.92
C SER A 99 -4.85 -19.68 -2.16
N PRO A 100 -4.51 -20.45 -1.11
CA PRO A 100 -3.20 -20.33 -0.45
C PRO A 100 -2.03 -20.41 -1.42
N LEU A 101 -2.12 -21.29 -2.42
CA LEU A 101 -1.09 -21.45 -3.45
C LEU A 101 -0.96 -20.18 -4.32
N VAL A 102 -2.09 -19.62 -4.76
CA VAL A 102 -2.12 -18.38 -5.55
C VAL A 102 -1.54 -17.22 -4.74
N GLY A 103 -1.94 -17.09 -3.47
CA GLY A 103 -1.42 -16.05 -2.58
C GLY A 103 0.09 -16.19 -2.34
N LEU A 104 0.58 -17.40 -2.05
CA LEU A 104 2.01 -17.63 -1.85
C LEU A 104 2.83 -17.37 -3.11
N THR A 105 2.29 -17.75 -4.28
CA THR A 105 2.91 -17.45 -5.59
C THR A 105 3.04 -15.94 -5.78
N GLN A 106 1.97 -15.19 -5.52
CA GLN A 106 2.00 -13.72 -5.63
C GLN A 106 3.02 -13.09 -4.69
N ALA A 107 3.08 -13.56 -3.44
CA ALA A 107 4.05 -13.11 -2.46
C ALA A 107 5.50 -13.34 -2.93
N MET A 108 5.81 -14.57 -3.33
CA MET A 108 7.16 -14.95 -3.76
C MET A 108 7.58 -14.23 -5.03
N ALA A 109 6.69 -14.15 -6.03
CA ALA A 109 6.98 -13.50 -7.31
C ALA A 109 7.27 -12.01 -7.14
N SER A 110 6.43 -11.29 -6.39
CA SER A 110 6.57 -9.85 -6.19
C SER A 110 7.80 -9.49 -5.34
N LEU A 111 8.06 -10.21 -4.25
CA LEU A 111 9.27 -10.02 -3.45
C LEU A 111 10.54 -10.38 -4.24
N GLY A 112 10.50 -11.47 -5.01
CA GLY A 112 11.59 -11.87 -5.90
C GLY A 112 11.90 -10.78 -6.94
N ALA A 113 10.87 -10.19 -7.55
CA ALA A 113 11.02 -9.08 -8.48
C ALA A 113 11.66 -7.85 -7.81
N CYS A 114 11.25 -7.47 -6.60
CA CYS A 114 11.90 -6.39 -5.84
C CYS A 114 13.39 -6.66 -5.61
N ILE A 115 13.76 -7.90 -5.26
CA ILE A 115 15.16 -8.29 -5.08
C ILE A 115 15.94 -8.19 -6.40
N VAL A 116 15.38 -8.71 -7.49
CA VAL A 116 16.01 -8.62 -8.83
C VAL A 116 16.22 -7.16 -9.24
N VAL A 117 15.23 -6.29 -9.04
CA VAL A 117 15.34 -4.86 -9.32
C VAL A 117 16.42 -4.21 -8.46
N ALA A 118 16.41 -4.45 -7.16
CA ALA A 118 17.40 -3.88 -6.23
C ALA A 118 18.82 -4.30 -6.61
N LEU A 119 19.06 -5.60 -6.85
CA LEU A 119 20.36 -6.11 -7.27
C LEU A 119 20.76 -5.63 -8.67
N GLY A 120 19.81 -5.53 -9.59
CA GLY A 120 20.00 -5.00 -10.94
C GLY A 120 20.48 -3.55 -10.91
N PHE A 121 19.83 -2.67 -10.14
CA PHE A 121 20.29 -1.28 -10.01
C PHE A 121 21.66 -1.17 -9.37
N ARG A 122 21.98 -2.02 -8.39
CA ARG A 122 23.32 -2.06 -7.79
C ARG A 122 24.38 -2.46 -8.81
N HIS A 123 24.09 -3.46 -9.64
CA HIS A 123 25.07 -4.02 -10.57
C HIS A 123 25.24 -3.16 -11.83
N PHE A 124 24.14 -2.71 -12.43
CA PHE A 124 24.15 -2.03 -13.72
C PHE A 124 24.12 -0.50 -13.61
N ALA A 125 23.42 0.06 -12.62
CA ALA A 125 23.31 1.51 -12.43
C ALA A 125 24.25 2.06 -11.34
N GLY A 126 25.03 1.18 -10.68
CA GLY A 126 25.93 1.59 -9.60
C GLY A 126 25.24 2.11 -8.34
N ALA A 127 23.96 1.77 -8.14
CA ALA A 127 23.19 2.23 -6.99
C ALA A 127 23.78 1.73 -5.66
N SER A 128 23.84 2.61 -4.68
CA SER A 128 24.19 2.29 -3.31
C SER A 128 22.97 1.75 -2.55
N TRP A 129 23.20 1.19 -1.35
CA TRP A 129 22.08 0.76 -0.49
C TRP A 129 21.26 1.95 -0.01
N ARG A 130 21.92 3.11 0.12
CA ARG A 130 21.27 4.37 0.48
C ARG A 130 20.29 4.83 -0.59
N ASP A 131 20.65 4.73 -1.86
CA ASP A 131 19.75 5.09 -2.98
C ASP A 131 18.48 4.22 -2.98
N LEU A 132 18.61 2.97 -2.52
CA LEU A 132 17.49 2.04 -2.36
C LEU A 132 16.69 2.26 -1.06
N GLY A 133 16.97 3.33 -0.30
CA GLY A 133 16.33 3.59 0.99
C GLY A 133 16.71 2.61 2.11
N ILE A 134 17.74 1.78 1.89
CA ILE A 134 18.26 0.78 2.82
C ILE A 134 19.45 1.41 3.58
N LEU A 135 19.13 1.98 4.73
CA LEU A 135 20.08 2.61 5.65
C LEU A 135 20.23 1.77 6.91
N PRO A 136 21.33 1.93 7.69
CA PRO A 136 21.46 1.28 8.98
C PRO A 136 20.21 1.49 9.84
N ALA A 137 19.66 0.37 10.34
CA ALA A 137 18.38 0.35 11.02
C ALA A 137 18.42 1.24 12.27
N ARG A 138 17.39 2.09 12.42
CA ARG A 138 17.11 2.82 13.66
C ARG A 138 15.73 2.40 14.13
N PRO A 139 15.56 1.13 14.53
CA PRO A 139 14.25 0.48 14.58
C PRO A 139 13.26 1.25 15.44
N LEU A 140 13.69 1.75 16.61
CA LEU A 140 12.81 2.53 17.48
C LEU A 140 12.30 3.81 16.81
N ASN A 141 13.18 4.56 16.15
CA ASN A 141 12.79 5.80 15.48
C ASN A 141 11.89 5.54 14.26
N ASP A 142 12.26 4.54 13.46
CA ASP A 142 11.53 4.21 12.24
C ASP A 142 10.13 3.66 12.58
N ILE A 143 10.03 2.81 13.60
CA ILE A 143 8.74 2.33 14.14
C ILE A 143 7.92 3.48 14.73
N THR A 144 8.54 4.35 15.54
CA THR A 144 7.82 5.49 16.15
C THR A 144 7.24 6.42 15.09
N LEU A 145 8.01 6.73 14.05
CA LEU A 145 7.54 7.55 12.93
C LEU A 145 6.43 6.85 12.14
N GLY A 146 6.53 5.54 11.91
CA GLY A 146 5.49 4.77 11.23
C GLY A 146 4.18 4.72 12.03
N VAL A 147 4.25 4.45 13.33
CA VAL A 147 3.09 4.45 14.24
C VAL A 147 2.48 5.84 14.35
N ALA A 148 3.30 6.89 14.49
CA ALA A 148 2.80 8.26 14.46
C ALA A 148 2.14 8.60 13.11
N GLY A 149 2.71 8.14 12.00
CA GLY A 149 2.11 8.27 10.67
C GLY A 149 0.75 7.58 10.56
N MET A 150 0.62 6.38 11.11
CA MET A 150 -0.66 5.66 11.20
C MET A 150 -1.69 6.41 12.06
N LEU A 151 -1.28 6.92 13.23
CA LEU A 151 -2.19 7.72 14.06
C LEU A 151 -2.64 9.00 13.35
N ALA A 152 -1.74 9.64 12.61
CA ALA A 152 -2.06 10.81 11.79
C ALA A 152 -2.99 10.47 10.61
N SER A 153 -2.97 9.23 10.11
CA SER A 153 -3.85 8.79 9.01
C SER A 153 -5.23 8.30 9.47
N ILE A 154 -5.56 8.34 10.76
CA ILE A 154 -6.92 7.99 11.23
C ILE A 154 -8.05 8.74 10.51
N PRO A 155 -7.94 10.05 10.18
CA PRO A 155 -8.95 10.75 9.38
C PRO A 155 -9.17 10.14 7.97
N VAL A 156 -8.19 9.41 7.43
CA VAL A 156 -8.34 8.69 6.15
C VAL A 156 -9.43 7.62 6.24
N TYR A 157 -9.57 6.93 7.39
CA TYR A 157 -10.67 5.99 7.59
C TYR A 157 -12.04 6.67 7.58
N ALA A 158 -12.13 7.90 8.11
CA ALA A 158 -13.37 8.67 8.04
C ALA A 158 -13.69 9.05 6.59
N ILE A 159 -12.69 9.46 5.80
CA ILE A 159 -12.86 9.71 4.36
C ILE A 159 -13.32 8.43 3.66
N HIS A 160 -12.67 7.30 3.93
CA HIS A 160 -13.04 5.99 3.35
C HIS A 160 -14.47 5.60 3.71
N GLY A 161 -14.87 5.73 4.98
CA GLY A 161 -16.24 5.44 5.43
C GLY A 161 -17.29 6.36 4.79
N LEU A 162 -17.00 7.65 4.63
CA LEU A 162 -17.90 8.57 3.93
C LEU A 162 -18.02 8.23 2.44
N VAL A 163 -16.89 7.96 1.80
CA VAL A 163 -16.84 7.61 0.38
C VAL A 163 -17.59 6.31 0.12
N THR A 164 -17.38 5.28 0.94
CA THR A 164 -18.09 4.00 0.79
C THR A 164 -19.57 4.10 1.10
N ARG A 165 -19.96 4.96 2.06
CA ARG A 165 -21.36 5.21 2.40
C ARG A 165 -22.13 5.97 1.32
N TYR A 166 -21.50 6.92 0.64
CA TYR A 166 -22.21 7.87 -0.23
C TYR A 166 -21.91 7.73 -1.73
N LEU A 167 -20.79 7.12 -2.13
CA LEU A 167 -20.42 6.97 -3.54
C LEU A 167 -20.63 5.53 -4.03
N ALA A 168 -19.88 4.57 -3.52
CA ALA A 168 -19.93 3.17 -3.92
C ALA A 168 -19.23 2.26 -2.89
N PRO A 169 -19.61 0.99 -2.74
CA PRO A 169 -18.88 0.07 -1.88
C PRO A 169 -17.43 -0.16 -2.35
N SER A 170 -16.54 -0.51 -1.42
CA SER A 170 -15.17 -0.92 -1.76
C SER A 170 -15.19 -2.26 -2.49
N GLU A 171 -14.33 -2.42 -3.49
CA GLU A 171 -14.29 -3.62 -4.32
C GLU A 171 -12.98 -4.43 -4.18
N HIS A 172 -12.25 -4.25 -3.09
CA HIS A 172 -10.94 -4.85 -2.91
C HIS A 172 -10.96 -6.40 -2.99
N PRO A 173 -10.30 -7.04 -3.98
CA PRO A 173 -10.44 -8.49 -4.24
C PRO A 173 -10.09 -9.41 -3.06
N LEU A 174 -9.05 -9.03 -2.29
CA LEU A 174 -8.66 -9.78 -1.09
C LEU A 174 -9.67 -9.67 0.04
N LEU A 175 -10.33 -8.51 0.19
CA LEU A 175 -11.36 -8.33 1.21
C LEU A 175 -12.62 -9.10 0.83
N LYS A 176 -13.04 -9.04 -0.44
CA LYS A 176 -14.12 -9.89 -0.98
C LYS A 176 -13.86 -11.38 -0.74
N SER A 177 -12.62 -11.84 -0.96
CA SER A 177 -12.24 -13.24 -0.70
C SER A 177 -12.37 -13.62 0.79
N LEU A 178 -12.08 -12.68 1.70
CA LEU A 178 -12.24 -12.89 3.14
C LEU A 178 -13.71 -12.82 3.58
N GLU A 179 -14.52 -11.96 2.97
CA GLU A 179 -15.97 -11.88 3.19
C GLU A 179 -16.68 -13.18 2.75
N GLU A 180 -16.29 -13.72 1.59
CA GLU A 180 -16.81 -14.99 1.06
C GLU A 180 -16.37 -16.20 1.91
N ARG A 181 -15.17 -16.15 2.50
CA ARG A 181 -14.59 -17.24 3.27
C ARG A 181 -13.88 -16.72 4.53
N PRO A 182 -14.62 -16.37 5.60
CA PRO A 182 -14.07 -15.81 6.83
C PRO A 182 -13.46 -16.88 7.74
N ASP A 183 -12.49 -17.63 7.22
CA ASP A 183 -11.72 -18.61 7.99
C ASP A 183 -10.28 -18.18 8.26
N SER A 184 -9.61 -18.91 9.16
CA SER A 184 -8.26 -18.57 9.63
C SER A 184 -7.20 -18.67 8.53
N ASP A 185 -7.39 -19.55 7.55
CA ASP A 185 -6.45 -19.72 6.44
C ASP A 185 -6.50 -18.50 5.52
N MET A 186 -7.70 -18.06 5.15
CA MET A 186 -7.89 -16.85 4.35
C MET A 186 -7.41 -15.61 5.10
N LEU A 187 -7.67 -15.51 6.40
CA LEU A 187 -7.12 -14.43 7.22
C LEU A 187 -5.58 -14.42 7.20
N ALA A 188 -4.94 -15.58 7.31
CA ALA A 188 -3.47 -15.68 7.28
C ALA A 188 -2.90 -15.24 5.92
N ILE A 189 -3.52 -15.63 4.81
CA ILE A 189 -3.13 -15.17 3.47
C ILE A 189 -3.37 -13.67 3.33
N ALA A 190 -4.50 -13.17 3.80
CA ALA A 190 -4.83 -11.76 3.74
C ALA A 190 -3.83 -10.89 4.53
N LEU A 191 -3.45 -11.35 5.74
CA LEU A 191 -2.38 -10.75 6.53
C LEU A 191 -1.06 -10.76 5.77
N LEU A 192 -0.62 -11.92 5.26
CA LEU A 192 0.62 -12.03 4.52
C LEU A 192 0.67 -11.05 3.34
N LEU A 193 -0.38 -11.02 2.53
CA LEU A 193 -0.43 -10.23 1.32
C LEU A 193 -0.61 -8.73 1.60
N ALA A 194 -1.71 -8.34 2.26
CA ALA A 194 -2.04 -6.93 2.43
C ALA A 194 -1.23 -6.25 3.53
N VAL A 195 -0.87 -6.95 4.61
CA VAL A 195 -0.11 -6.31 5.69
C VAL A 195 1.38 -6.34 5.40
N PHE A 196 1.94 -7.43 4.86
CA PHE A 196 3.39 -7.53 4.71
C PHE A 196 3.89 -7.32 3.29
N VAL A 197 3.42 -8.13 2.33
CA VAL A 197 3.97 -8.13 0.97
C VAL A 197 3.66 -6.83 0.22
N ALA A 198 2.39 -6.41 0.20
CA ALA A 198 1.96 -5.23 -0.55
C ALA A 198 2.71 -3.97 -0.08
N PRO A 199 2.79 -3.64 1.23
CA PRO A 199 3.58 -2.50 1.68
C PRO A 199 5.06 -2.56 1.31
N VAL A 200 5.69 -3.75 1.31
CA VAL A 200 7.10 -3.89 0.87
C VAL A 200 7.24 -3.50 -0.60
N VAL A 201 6.40 -4.11 -1.45
CA VAL A 201 6.47 -3.95 -2.90
C VAL A 201 6.09 -2.53 -3.32
N GLU A 202 5.02 -2.00 -2.76
CA GLU A 202 4.48 -0.69 -3.08
C GLU A 202 5.39 0.42 -2.57
N GLU A 203 5.87 0.36 -1.32
CA GLU A 203 6.77 1.41 -0.83
C GLU A 203 8.12 1.38 -1.57
N PHE A 204 8.61 0.20 -1.96
CA PHE A 204 9.77 0.08 -2.83
C PHE A 204 9.52 0.73 -4.21
N PHE A 205 8.45 0.37 -4.90
CA PHE A 205 8.19 0.92 -6.23
C PHE A 205 7.85 2.42 -6.19
N PHE A 206 6.86 2.82 -5.39
CA PHE A 206 6.33 4.18 -5.42
C PHE A 206 7.25 5.18 -4.73
N ARG A 207 7.93 4.81 -3.64
CA ARG A 207 8.77 5.75 -2.89
C ARG A 207 10.20 5.71 -3.34
N VAL A 208 10.80 4.52 -3.37
CA VAL A 208 12.21 4.41 -3.77
C VAL A 208 12.34 4.69 -5.26
N ILE A 209 11.74 3.87 -6.11
CA ILE A 209 11.99 3.94 -7.56
C ILE A 209 11.35 5.18 -8.18
N LEU A 210 10.02 5.32 -8.08
CA LEU A 210 9.26 6.36 -8.76
C LEU A 210 9.47 7.74 -8.12
N GLN A 211 9.16 7.90 -6.83
CA GLN A 211 9.32 9.20 -6.17
C GLN A 211 10.80 9.61 -6.12
N GLY A 212 11.74 8.68 -5.87
CA GLY A 212 13.18 8.98 -5.93
C GLY A 212 13.62 9.52 -7.29
N TRP A 213 13.10 8.98 -8.40
CA TRP A 213 13.36 9.51 -9.74
C TRP A 213 12.68 10.87 -9.99
N LEU A 214 11.41 11.04 -9.59
CA LEU A 214 10.73 12.34 -9.70
C LEU A 214 11.47 13.42 -8.89
N GLU A 215 12.00 13.06 -7.72
CA GLU A 215 12.80 13.94 -6.86
C GLU A 215 14.17 14.28 -7.47
N SER A 216 14.79 13.40 -8.26
CA SER A 216 16.05 13.69 -8.95
C SER A 216 15.87 14.67 -10.11
N LYS A 217 14.68 14.72 -10.70
CA LYS A 217 14.29 15.64 -11.78
C LYS A 217 13.76 16.99 -11.30
N GLU A 218 13.56 17.13 -10.00
CA GLU A 218 12.94 18.33 -9.44
C GLU A 218 13.77 19.60 -9.68
N ASP A 219 15.10 19.55 -9.61
CA ASP A 219 15.93 20.73 -9.88
C ASP A 219 15.84 21.20 -11.34
N GLU A 220 15.81 20.25 -12.28
CA GLU A 220 15.65 20.53 -13.71
C GLU A 220 14.30 21.22 -13.97
N TRP A 221 13.20 20.71 -13.39
CA TRP A 221 11.87 21.31 -13.59
C TRP A 221 11.76 22.75 -13.12
N TYR A 222 12.34 23.07 -11.96
CA TYR A 222 12.31 24.42 -11.40
C TYR A 222 13.21 25.40 -12.17
N ALA A 223 14.30 24.90 -12.78
CA ALA A 223 15.12 25.70 -13.67
C ALA A 223 14.38 26.05 -14.96
N ASP A 224 13.64 25.08 -15.52
CA ASP A 224 12.95 25.24 -16.81
C ASP A 224 11.62 26.02 -16.69
N HIS A 225 10.98 26.02 -15.51
CA HIS A 225 9.63 26.54 -15.32
C HIS A 225 9.54 27.54 -14.16
N SER A 226 9.67 28.83 -14.45
CA SER A 226 9.65 29.90 -13.45
C SER A 226 8.38 29.96 -12.60
N PHE A 227 7.23 29.51 -13.12
CA PHE A 227 5.98 29.47 -12.36
C PHE A 227 6.03 28.50 -11.18
N LEU A 228 6.95 27.52 -11.18
CA LEU A 228 7.14 26.58 -10.08
C LEU A 228 7.86 27.20 -8.88
N ALA A 229 8.44 28.40 -9.00
CA ALA A 229 9.16 29.05 -7.91
C ALA A 229 8.32 29.24 -6.63
N ALA A 230 6.98 29.32 -6.77
CA ALA A 230 6.06 29.44 -5.64
C ALA A 230 5.68 28.09 -4.99
N VAL A 231 5.97 26.97 -5.65
CA VAL A 231 5.67 25.64 -5.13
C VAL A 231 6.81 25.19 -4.21
N PRO A 232 6.53 24.75 -2.98
CA PRO A 232 7.58 24.20 -2.14
C PRO A 232 8.20 22.95 -2.78
N ARG A 233 9.52 22.84 -2.71
CA ARG A 233 10.25 21.63 -3.13
C ARG A 233 9.62 20.38 -2.52
N GLY A 234 9.77 19.26 -3.20
CA GLY A 234 9.21 17.93 -3.02
C GLY A 234 7.68 17.83 -2.97
N VAL A 235 6.91 18.92 -3.14
CA VAL A 235 5.44 18.81 -3.25
C VAL A 235 5.07 18.07 -4.53
N LEU A 236 5.69 18.41 -5.66
CA LEU A 236 5.35 17.79 -6.95
C LEU A 236 5.71 16.29 -7.01
N PRO A 237 6.95 15.86 -6.66
CA PRO A 237 7.29 14.44 -6.65
C PRO A 237 6.39 13.59 -5.73
N VAL A 238 6.11 14.08 -4.51
CA VAL A 238 5.25 13.39 -3.55
C VAL A 238 3.82 13.30 -4.08
N SER A 239 3.27 14.40 -4.61
CA SER A 239 1.90 14.44 -5.11
C SER A 239 1.72 13.57 -6.35
N ALA A 240 2.69 13.57 -7.26
CA ALA A 240 2.65 12.75 -8.46
C ALA A 240 2.76 11.24 -8.13
N SER A 241 3.67 10.86 -7.22
CA SER A 241 3.76 9.47 -6.74
C SER A 241 2.48 9.04 -6.01
N ALA A 242 1.91 9.91 -5.16
CA ALA A 242 0.66 9.63 -4.45
C ALA A 242 -0.54 9.51 -5.40
N ALA A 243 -0.62 10.34 -6.45
CA ALA A 243 -1.67 10.27 -7.46
C ALA A 243 -1.58 8.96 -8.25
N LEU A 244 -0.38 8.58 -8.71
CA LEU A 244 -0.17 7.32 -9.41
C LEU A 244 -0.47 6.10 -8.54
N PHE A 245 -0.10 6.15 -7.25
CA PHE A 245 -0.47 5.14 -6.26
C PHE A 245 -1.99 4.99 -6.20
N ALA A 246 -2.72 6.08 -5.96
CA ALA A 246 -4.18 6.05 -5.87
C ALA A 246 -4.83 5.56 -7.18
N LEU A 247 -4.36 6.04 -8.33
CA LEU A 247 -4.91 5.67 -9.64
C LEU A 247 -4.73 4.17 -9.96
N LEU A 248 -3.63 3.56 -9.54
CA LEU A 248 -3.42 2.11 -9.72
C LEU A 248 -4.37 1.26 -8.87
N HIS A 249 -5.07 1.86 -7.91
CA HIS A 249 -6.12 1.22 -7.11
C HIS A 249 -7.53 1.51 -7.66
N SER A 250 -7.67 2.09 -8.86
CA SER A 250 -9.00 2.46 -9.42
C SER A 250 -9.93 1.28 -9.69
N SER A 251 -9.40 0.06 -9.74
CA SER A 251 -10.20 -1.16 -9.85
C SER A 251 -10.89 -1.58 -8.54
N GLN A 252 -10.61 -0.88 -7.43
CA GLN A 252 -11.10 -1.21 -6.08
C GLN A 252 -12.32 -0.36 -5.68
N GLY A 253 -13.07 0.16 -6.65
CA GLY A 253 -14.17 1.09 -6.41
C GLY A 253 -13.63 2.48 -6.05
N PRO A 254 -14.20 3.17 -5.05
CA PRO A 254 -13.83 4.56 -4.75
C PRO A 254 -12.66 4.69 -3.75
N ASP A 255 -12.02 3.58 -3.39
CA ASP A 255 -10.82 3.53 -2.53
C ASP A 255 -9.70 4.53 -2.92
N PRO A 256 -9.42 4.83 -4.20
CA PRO A 256 -8.42 5.84 -4.57
C PRO A 256 -8.58 7.20 -3.88
N ILE A 257 -9.81 7.61 -3.58
CA ILE A 257 -10.10 8.91 -2.93
C ILE A 257 -9.52 8.94 -1.51
N ALA A 258 -9.64 7.84 -0.76
CA ALA A 258 -9.07 7.70 0.57
C ALA A 258 -7.58 7.34 0.53
N LEU A 259 -7.15 6.55 -0.47
CA LEU A 259 -5.75 6.15 -0.61
C LEU A 259 -4.82 7.30 -1.00
N PHE A 260 -5.31 8.31 -1.72
CA PHE A 260 -4.52 9.49 -2.09
C PHE A 260 -3.93 10.25 -0.87
N PRO A 261 -4.71 10.68 0.14
CA PRO A 261 -4.15 11.34 1.33
C PRO A 261 -3.24 10.40 2.16
N LEU A 262 -3.51 9.10 2.20
CA LEU A 262 -2.59 8.13 2.81
C LEU A 262 -1.23 8.15 2.08
N ALA A 263 -1.24 8.06 0.75
CA ALA A 263 -0.04 8.06 -0.07
C ALA A 263 0.76 9.37 0.01
N LEU A 264 0.10 10.52 0.23
CA LEU A 264 0.78 11.77 0.55
C LEU A 264 1.57 11.68 1.86
N GLY A 265 1.01 11.05 2.90
CA GLY A 265 1.68 10.83 4.18
C GLY A 265 2.89 9.91 4.03
N LEU A 266 2.74 8.81 3.31
CA LEU A 266 3.82 7.86 3.01
C LEU A 266 4.95 8.52 2.22
N GLY A 267 4.61 9.25 1.15
CA GLY A 267 5.58 10.01 0.35
C GLY A 267 6.28 11.11 1.14
N TYR A 268 5.58 11.78 2.07
CA TYR A 268 6.19 12.74 2.98
C TYR A 268 7.20 12.07 3.92
N LEU A 269 6.85 10.95 4.56
CA LEU A 269 7.77 10.22 5.44
C LEU A 269 9.03 9.77 4.69
N TYR A 270 8.85 9.18 3.51
CA TYR A 270 9.99 8.78 2.67
C TYR A 270 10.86 9.98 2.31
N ARG A 271 10.26 11.08 1.88
CA ARG A 271 10.99 12.30 1.53
C ARG A 271 11.81 12.85 2.70
N GLN A 272 11.24 12.87 3.90
CA GLN A 272 11.94 13.43 5.07
C GLN A 272 13.07 12.51 5.55
N THR A 273 12.89 11.20 5.46
CA THR A 273 13.79 10.24 6.09
C THR A 273 14.76 9.57 5.12
N HIS A 274 14.40 9.52 3.84
CA HIS A 274 15.01 8.71 2.79
C HIS A 274 15.18 7.24 3.21
N ARG A 275 14.21 6.73 3.99
CA ARG A 275 14.18 5.38 4.55
C ARG A 275 12.88 4.70 4.16
N LEU A 276 12.96 3.42 3.84
CA LEU A 276 11.80 2.58 3.56
C LEU A 276 10.95 2.30 4.82
N TRP A 277 11.61 2.06 5.95
CA TRP A 277 10.96 1.54 7.16
C TRP A 277 9.81 2.41 7.72
N PRO A 278 9.93 3.74 7.87
CA PRO A 278 8.84 4.54 8.44
C PRO A 278 7.55 4.46 7.62
N GLY A 279 7.65 4.57 6.30
CA GLY A 279 6.51 4.43 5.38
C GLY A 279 5.94 3.02 5.40
N MET A 280 6.81 2.00 5.33
CA MET A 280 6.38 0.60 5.41
C MET A 280 5.64 0.28 6.71
N VAL A 281 6.13 0.73 7.87
CA VAL A 281 5.45 0.51 9.16
C VAL A 281 4.10 1.22 9.20
N MET A 282 4.04 2.48 8.77
CA MET A 282 2.78 3.22 8.66
C MET A 282 1.76 2.46 7.80
N HIS A 283 2.20 1.97 6.63
CA HIS A 283 1.37 1.26 5.67
C HIS A 283 0.93 -0.13 6.21
N MET A 284 1.85 -0.89 6.82
CA MET A 284 1.57 -2.15 7.52
C MET A 284 0.51 -1.95 8.61
N CYS A 285 0.66 -0.93 9.46
CA CYS A 285 -0.30 -0.64 10.52
C CYS A 285 -1.66 -0.24 9.97
N PHE A 286 -1.70 0.56 8.89
CA PHE A 286 -2.95 0.93 8.22
C PHE A 286 -3.67 -0.31 7.68
N ASN A 287 -2.99 -1.13 6.88
CA ASN A 287 -3.60 -2.33 6.31
C ASN A 287 -4.02 -3.35 7.39
N GLY A 288 -3.20 -3.50 8.43
CA GLY A 288 -3.49 -4.38 9.57
C GLY A 288 -4.71 -3.94 10.36
N ALA A 289 -4.86 -2.64 10.63
CA ALA A 289 -6.05 -2.10 11.31
C ALA A 289 -7.32 -2.23 10.46
N SER A 290 -7.23 -2.00 9.15
CA SER A 290 -8.34 -2.23 8.20
C SER A 290 -8.81 -3.69 8.24
N LEU A 291 -7.86 -4.62 8.13
CA LEU A 291 -8.16 -6.06 8.09
C LEU A 291 -8.68 -6.57 9.44
N LEU A 292 -8.12 -6.09 10.55
CA LEU A 292 -8.62 -6.41 11.89
C LEU A 292 -10.05 -5.92 12.09
N THR A 293 -10.36 -4.71 11.63
CA THR A 293 -11.71 -4.15 11.72
C THR A 293 -12.70 -5.00 10.93
N LEU A 294 -12.37 -5.34 9.67
CA LEU A 294 -13.20 -6.22 8.84
C LEU A 294 -13.39 -7.59 9.51
N TRP A 295 -12.32 -8.19 10.04
CA TRP A 295 -12.40 -9.48 10.71
C TRP A 295 -13.35 -9.45 11.93
N ILE A 296 -13.28 -8.40 12.75
CA ILE A 296 -14.19 -8.24 13.89
C ILE A 296 -15.64 -8.12 13.44
N ILE A 297 -15.92 -7.36 12.39
CA ILE A 297 -17.26 -7.19 11.79
C ILE A 297 -17.80 -8.53 11.29
N LEU A 298 -16.99 -9.30 10.56
CA LEU A 298 -17.39 -10.62 10.05
C LEU A 298 -17.70 -11.60 11.17
N GLN A 299 -16.95 -11.55 12.28
CA GLN A 299 -17.16 -12.43 13.44
C GLN A 299 -18.34 -12.00 14.32
N SER A 300 -18.73 -10.71 14.32
CA SER A 300 -19.91 -10.25 15.07
C SER A 300 -21.23 -10.58 14.39
N GLY A 301 -21.21 -10.97 13.11
CA GLY A 301 -22.42 -11.21 12.32
C GLY A 301 -23.18 -9.93 11.94
N GLU A 302 -22.63 -8.76 12.27
CA GLU A 302 -23.14 -7.46 11.84
C GLU A 302 -22.60 -7.19 10.43
N LEU A 303 -23.23 -7.79 9.40
CA LEU A 303 -22.92 -7.37 8.04
C LEU A 303 -23.23 -5.87 7.89
N PRO A 304 -22.31 -5.04 7.39
CA PRO A 304 -22.61 -3.63 7.14
C PRO A 304 -23.74 -3.54 6.12
N SER A 305 -24.84 -2.88 6.51
CA SER A 305 -25.95 -2.53 5.61
C SER A 305 -25.60 -1.40 4.66
#